data_AF-A0AAJ7NG25-F1
#
_entry.id   AF-A0AAJ7NG25-F1
#
_cell.length_a   1.000
_cell.length_b   1.000
_cell.length_c   1.000
_cell.angle_alpha   90.00
_cell.angle_beta   90.00
_cell.angle_gamma   90.00
#
_symmetry.space_group_name_H-M   'P 1'
#
loop_
_entity.id
_entity.type
_entity.pdbx_description
1 polymer ?
#
loop_
_entity_poly.entity_id
_entity_poly.type
_entity_poly.pdbx_seq_one_letter_code
_entity_poly.pdbx_strand_id
1 'polypeptide(L)'
;MSVTNGAKAMMYGTKVLKFAKLTDKAYAPTKGSKYAAGYDLKSAYEYIVPAHGKELVKTDLQVQVPEGTYGRIAPRSGLAWKNHIDVGAGVIDSDYREENVWKLCQDVATRHALELQHCYVAFVSNSWRSVPLWRQRAGKDEDKLVLWDYHVVLIYAPDERAVVYDLDSALPFPTHFWKYAMETFRSDEALQPEHHRRFRVVPANVYLREFASDRHHMKRDDGTWIKTPPDYPPISTPTSKDNLDSFINMDPGTGFGVILTLEQLFERFHRPHANATANRKPQPQPTPT
;
A
#
# COMPACT_ATOMS: atom_id res chain seq x y z
N MET A 1 -6.17 -55.13 10.03
CA MET A 1 -5.47 -53.87 10.34
C MET A 1 -4.49 -53.57 9.24
N SER A 2 -4.69 -52.48 8.49
CA SER A 2 -3.59 -51.68 7.94
C SER A 2 -4.15 -50.31 7.61
N VAL A 3 -3.69 -49.31 8.36
CA VAL A 3 -3.90 -47.89 8.10
C VAL A 3 -2.89 -47.47 7.05
N THR A 4 -3.32 -46.74 6.02
CA THR A 4 -2.41 -45.87 5.26
C THR A 4 -3.07 -44.53 4.97
N ASN A 5 -2.41 -43.50 5.48
CA ASN A 5 -2.69 -42.08 5.36
C ASN A 5 -2.82 -41.61 3.91
N GLY A 6 -3.94 -40.98 3.57
CA GLY A 6 -4.09 -40.15 2.38
C GLY A 6 -3.79 -38.70 2.71
N ALA A 7 -2.56 -38.25 2.52
CA ALA A 7 -2.20 -36.84 2.55
C ALA A 7 -2.99 -36.10 1.44
N LYS A 8 -3.84 -35.14 1.83
CA LYS A 8 -4.44 -34.19 0.88
C LYS A 8 -3.32 -33.32 0.30
N ALA A 9 -2.98 -33.54 -0.96
CA ALA A 9 -2.16 -32.61 -1.73
C ALA A 9 -2.86 -31.24 -1.74
N MET A 10 -2.21 -30.21 -1.19
CA MET A 10 -2.65 -28.84 -1.35
C MET A 10 -2.52 -28.46 -2.83
N MET A 11 -3.65 -28.19 -3.47
CA MET A 11 -3.69 -27.68 -4.84
C MET A 11 -3.19 -26.22 -4.83
N TYR A 12 -1.88 -26.02 -4.99
CA TYR A 12 -1.34 -24.71 -5.34
C TYR A 12 -1.76 -24.40 -6.78
N GLY A 13 -2.74 -23.52 -6.95
CA GLY A 13 -3.12 -23.02 -8.26
C GLY A 13 -1.90 -22.47 -9.01
N THR A 14 -1.81 -22.77 -10.31
CA THR A 14 -0.71 -22.31 -11.15
C THR A 14 -0.64 -20.78 -11.13
N LYS A 15 0.51 -20.20 -10.73
CA LYS A 15 0.72 -18.75 -10.76
C LYS A 15 0.86 -18.27 -12.21
N VAL A 16 -0.16 -17.60 -12.74
CA VAL A 16 -0.24 -17.15 -14.14
C VAL A 16 -0.21 -15.63 -14.23
N LEU A 17 0.74 -15.08 -14.99
CA LEU A 17 0.76 -13.67 -15.40
C LEU A 17 -0.19 -13.50 -16.57
N LYS A 18 -1.19 -12.60 -16.47
CA LYS A 18 -2.09 -12.26 -17.58
C LYS A 18 -1.72 -10.91 -18.18
N PHE A 19 -2.03 -10.72 -19.46
CA PHE A 19 -1.84 -9.44 -20.13
C PHE A 19 -2.94 -9.18 -21.16
N ALA A 20 -3.19 -7.91 -21.46
CA ALA A 20 -4.03 -7.45 -22.55
C ALA A 20 -3.26 -6.45 -23.42
N LYS A 21 -3.47 -6.53 -24.73
CA LYS A 21 -3.00 -5.54 -25.69
C LYS A 21 -4.05 -4.46 -25.83
N LEU A 22 -3.71 -3.22 -25.55
CA LEU A 22 -4.63 -2.09 -25.60
C LEU A 22 -4.79 -1.53 -27.02
N THR A 23 -3.79 -1.76 -27.86
CA THR A 23 -3.76 -1.35 -29.26
C THR A 23 -3.17 -2.47 -30.12
N ASP A 24 -3.34 -2.36 -31.43
CA ASP A 24 -2.71 -3.22 -32.45
C ASP A 24 -1.18 -3.09 -32.48
N LYS A 25 -0.64 -1.98 -31.96
CA LYS A 25 0.79 -1.71 -31.84
C LYS A 25 1.48 -2.45 -30.70
N ALA A 26 0.72 -3.02 -29.76
CA ALA A 26 1.27 -3.72 -28.61
C ALA A 26 1.83 -5.12 -28.97
N TYR A 27 2.96 -5.47 -28.35
CA TYR A 27 3.58 -6.80 -28.50
C TYR A 27 3.29 -7.68 -27.29
N ALA A 28 3.02 -8.96 -27.49
CA ALA A 28 2.86 -9.89 -26.38
C ALA A 28 4.18 -10.03 -25.59
N PRO A 29 4.16 -10.06 -24.24
CA PRO A 29 5.34 -10.39 -23.45
C PRO A 29 5.88 -11.78 -23.81
N THR A 30 7.20 -11.91 -23.94
CA THR A 30 7.83 -13.18 -24.35
C THR A 30 8.89 -13.62 -23.35
N LYS A 31 9.10 -14.93 -23.19
CA LYS A 31 10.24 -15.44 -22.41
C LYS A 31 11.39 -15.81 -23.34
N GLY A 32 12.59 -15.36 -22.99
CA GLY A 32 13.82 -15.74 -23.72
C GLY A 32 14.23 -17.20 -23.51
N SER A 33 13.80 -17.84 -22.41
CA SER A 33 14.02 -19.26 -22.16
C SER A 33 13.00 -19.82 -21.17
N LYS A 34 12.91 -21.15 -21.05
CA LYS A 34 12.03 -21.83 -20.08
C LYS A 34 12.24 -21.34 -18.63
N TYR A 35 13.48 -21.01 -18.28
CA TYR A 35 13.88 -20.62 -16.93
C TYR A 35 14.17 -19.11 -16.81
N ALA A 36 13.82 -18.31 -17.81
CA ALA A 36 14.01 -16.87 -17.76
C ALA A 36 13.23 -16.26 -16.58
N ALA A 37 13.91 -15.39 -15.83
CA ALA A 37 13.38 -14.75 -14.63
C ALA A 37 12.25 -13.74 -14.91
N GLY A 38 12.19 -13.21 -16.13
CA GLY A 38 11.20 -12.21 -16.53
C GLY A 38 10.71 -12.40 -17.96
N TYR A 39 9.79 -11.54 -18.35
CA TYR A 39 9.26 -11.46 -19.72
C TYR A 39 9.86 -10.24 -20.41
N ASP A 40 10.35 -10.43 -21.63
CA ASP A 40 10.81 -9.34 -22.49
C ASP A 40 9.61 -8.50 -22.93
N LEU A 41 9.71 -7.19 -22.70
CA LEU A 41 8.76 -6.17 -23.14
C LEU A 41 9.31 -5.43 -24.36
N LYS A 42 8.41 -4.96 -25.23
CA LYS A 42 8.77 -4.19 -26.44
C LYS A 42 8.01 -2.87 -26.46
N SER A 43 8.61 -1.86 -27.09
CA SER A 43 7.93 -0.60 -27.35
C SER A 43 6.82 -0.79 -28.38
N ALA A 44 5.70 -0.11 -28.20
CA ALA A 44 4.62 -0.04 -29.19
C ALA A 44 4.92 1.01 -30.28
N TYR A 45 5.90 1.89 -30.05
CA TYR A 45 6.27 2.99 -30.92
C TYR A 45 7.79 3.08 -31.06
N GLU A 46 8.24 3.85 -32.05
CA GLU A 46 9.64 4.25 -32.17
C GLU A 46 9.98 5.34 -31.16
N TYR A 47 11.13 5.20 -30.51
CA TYR A 47 11.62 6.12 -29.50
C TYR A 47 13.13 6.32 -29.66
N ILE A 48 13.59 7.53 -29.36
CA ILE A 48 15.01 7.83 -29.20
C ILE A 48 15.20 8.20 -27.73
N VAL A 49 16.03 7.43 -27.01
CA VAL A 49 16.48 7.83 -25.67
C VAL A 49 17.66 8.78 -25.87
N PRO A 50 17.54 10.08 -25.57
CA PRO A 50 18.63 11.03 -25.79
C PRO A 50 19.82 10.69 -24.89
N ALA A 51 21.04 10.94 -25.39
CA ALA A 51 22.26 10.76 -24.59
C ALA A 51 22.17 11.57 -23.29
N HIS A 52 22.51 10.94 -22.17
CA HIS A 52 22.38 11.53 -20.83
C HIS A 52 20.95 11.98 -20.44
N GLY A 53 19.91 11.49 -21.12
CA GLY A 53 18.51 11.79 -20.81
C GLY A 53 17.66 10.57 -20.48
N LYS A 54 16.33 10.74 -20.51
CA LYS A 54 15.33 9.70 -20.20
C LYS A 54 14.15 9.76 -21.16
N GLU A 55 13.49 8.64 -21.37
CA GLU A 55 12.29 8.52 -22.21
C GLU A 55 11.26 7.59 -21.57
N LEU A 56 9.97 7.92 -21.69
CA LEU A 56 8.85 7.08 -21.27
C LEU A 56 8.36 6.23 -22.45
N VAL A 57 8.89 5.02 -22.54
CA VAL A 57 8.59 4.07 -23.62
C VAL A 57 7.24 3.39 -23.36
N LYS A 58 6.23 3.67 -24.18
CA LYS A 58 4.92 3.01 -24.08
C LYS A 58 4.95 1.61 -24.69
N THR A 59 4.36 0.65 -23.98
CA THR A 59 4.21 -0.75 -24.42
C THR A 59 2.81 -1.07 -24.93
N ASP A 60 1.83 -0.22 -24.62
CA ASP A 60 0.39 -0.45 -24.83
C ASP A 60 -0.10 -1.80 -24.27
N LEU A 61 0.56 -2.27 -23.21
CA LEU A 61 0.21 -3.47 -22.48
C LEU A 61 -0.41 -3.11 -21.13
N GLN A 62 -1.47 -3.84 -20.80
CA GLN A 62 -1.96 -3.96 -19.43
C GLN A 62 -1.57 -5.35 -18.91
N VAL A 63 -1.12 -5.44 -17.66
CA VAL A 63 -0.69 -6.70 -17.04
C VAL A 63 -1.40 -6.92 -15.70
N GLN A 64 -1.74 -8.17 -15.41
CA GLN A 64 -2.21 -8.64 -14.10
C GLN A 64 -1.19 -9.63 -13.56
N VAL A 65 -0.52 -9.25 -12.48
CA VAL A 65 0.46 -10.09 -11.79
C VAL A 65 -0.23 -11.15 -10.93
N PRO A 66 0.37 -12.34 -10.74
CA PRO A 66 -0.17 -13.37 -9.84
C PRO A 66 -0.35 -12.86 -8.39
N GLU A 67 -1.32 -13.41 -7.64
CA GLU A 67 -1.51 -13.07 -6.22
C GLU A 67 -0.19 -13.14 -5.42
N GLY A 68 0.00 -12.16 -4.53
CA GLY A 68 1.17 -12.09 -3.65
C GLY A 68 2.47 -11.76 -4.38
N THR A 69 2.40 -11.18 -5.58
CA THR A 69 3.55 -10.69 -6.35
C THR A 69 3.31 -9.27 -6.81
N TYR A 70 4.38 -8.55 -7.15
CA TYR A 70 4.32 -7.27 -7.85
C TYR A 70 5.06 -7.41 -9.18
N GLY A 71 4.76 -6.54 -10.14
CA GLY A 71 5.48 -6.51 -11.41
C GLY A 71 6.74 -5.67 -11.28
N ARG A 72 7.89 -6.21 -11.70
CA ARG A 72 9.13 -5.42 -11.81
C ARG A 72 9.56 -5.29 -13.26
N ILE A 73 9.57 -4.07 -13.78
CA ILE A 73 10.28 -3.72 -15.01
C ILE A 73 11.77 -3.64 -14.67
N ALA A 74 12.58 -4.45 -15.34
CA ALA A 74 14.01 -4.58 -15.06
C ALA A 74 14.82 -4.40 -16.36
N PRO A 75 16.05 -3.88 -16.27
CA PRO A 75 16.90 -3.68 -17.44
C PRO A 75 17.32 -5.02 -18.07
N ARG A 76 17.50 -5.04 -19.40
CA ARG A 76 18.17 -6.14 -20.10
C ARG A 76 19.67 -5.87 -20.09
N SER A 77 20.47 -6.83 -19.60
CA SER A 77 21.93 -6.68 -19.46
C SER A 77 22.62 -6.24 -20.75
N GLY A 78 22.14 -6.69 -21.91
CA GLY A 78 22.68 -6.27 -23.21
C GLY A 78 22.50 -4.78 -23.50
N LEU A 79 21.33 -4.20 -23.19
CA LEU A 79 21.07 -2.77 -23.37
C LEU A 79 21.79 -1.93 -22.31
N ALA A 80 21.86 -2.44 -21.08
CA ALA A 80 22.61 -1.80 -20.01
C ALA A 80 24.12 -1.69 -20.34
N TRP A 81 24.72 -2.79 -20.82
CA TRP A 81 26.14 -2.81 -21.13
C TRP A 81 26.50 -2.07 -22.43
N LYS A 82 25.73 -2.28 -23.50
CA LYS A 82 26.08 -1.75 -24.84
C LYS A 82 25.64 -0.31 -25.05
N ASN A 83 24.54 0.10 -24.42
CA ASN A 83 23.88 1.37 -24.69
C ASN A 83 23.72 2.23 -23.45
N HIS A 84 24.23 1.79 -22.29
CA HIS A 84 24.08 2.48 -21.01
C HIS A 84 22.61 2.78 -20.66
N ILE A 85 21.70 1.89 -21.05
CA ILE A 85 20.26 2.03 -20.77
C ILE A 85 19.90 1.31 -19.47
N ASP A 86 19.34 2.05 -18.52
CA ASP A 86 18.78 1.52 -17.28
C ASP A 86 17.29 1.87 -17.15
N VAL A 87 16.61 1.21 -16.22
CA VAL A 87 15.19 1.40 -15.92
C VAL A 87 15.06 2.27 -14.67
N GLY A 88 14.66 3.53 -14.84
CA GLY A 88 14.58 4.48 -13.72
C GLY A 88 13.44 4.19 -12.73
N ALA A 89 12.27 3.75 -13.22
CA ALA A 89 11.12 3.31 -12.42
C ALA A 89 10.63 1.95 -12.94
N GLY A 90 9.96 1.13 -12.13
CA GLY A 90 9.59 -0.19 -12.62
C GLY A 90 8.72 -1.05 -11.71
N VAL A 91 8.12 -0.50 -10.66
CA VAL A 91 7.18 -1.25 -9.81
C VAL A 91 5.77 -1.10 -10.41
N ILE A 92 5.12 -2.23 -10.65
CA ILE A 92 3.71 -2.33 -11.03
C ILE A 92 2.98 -2.88 -9.81
N ASP A 93 2.36 -1.98 -9.06
CA ASP A 93 1.59 -2.28 -7.86
C ASP A 93 0.19 -2.84 -8.22
N SER A 94 -0.36 -3.62 -7.31
CA SER A 94 -1.76 -4.00 -7.31
C SER A 94 -2.57 -2.83 -6.75
N ASP A 95 -3.43 -2.23 -7.58
CA ASP A 95 -4.53 -1.40 -7.09
C ASP A 95 -5.36 -2.18 -6.02
N TYR A 96 -6.40 -1.62 -5.38
CA TYR A 96 -7.14 -2.24 -4.25
C TYR A 96 -6.41 -2.16 -2.89
N ARG A 97 -6.08 -0.94 -2.45
CA ARG A 97 -5.32 -0.65 -1.22
C ARG A 97 -5.99 -1.14 0.04
N GLU A 98 -7.30 -0.95 0.09
CA GLU A 98 -8.20 -1.48 1.09
C GLU A 98 -8.03 -3.00 1.21
N GLU A 99 -8.04 -3.73 0.09
CA GLU A 99 -7.88 -5.18 0.12
C GLU A 99 -6.44 -5.62 0.44
N ASN A 100 -5.43 -4.88 -0.05
CA ASN A 100 -4.04 -5.14 0.27
C ASN A 100 -3.79 -5.06 1.79
N VAL A 101 -4.33 -4.03 2.45
CA VAL A 101 -4.25 -3.86 3.91
C VAL A 101 -5.12 -4.91 4.63
N TRP A 102 -6.27 -5.27 4.09
CA TRP A 102 -7.11 -6.35 4.65
C TRP A 102 -6.36 -7.68 4.65
N LYS A 103 -5.68 -8.02 3.56
CA LYS A 103 -4.85 -9.23 3.45
C LYS A 103 -3.68 -9.21 4.44
N LEU A 104 -3.05 -8.05 4.65
CA LEU A 104 -2.02 -7.91 5.68
C LEU A 104 -2.60 -8.15 7.09
N CYS A 105 -3.79 -7.63 7.39
CA CYS A 105 -4.47 -7.91 8.65
C CYS A 105 -4.81 -9.40 8.81
N GLN A 106 -5.31 -10.04 7.74
CA GLN A 106 -5.67 -11.47 7.75
C GLN A 106 -4.44 -12.33 8.04
N ASP A 107 -3.33 -11.97 7.42
CA ASP A 107 -2.05 -12.66 7.59
C ASP A 107 -1.50 -12.52 9.02
N VAL A 108 -1.57 -11.32 9.62
CA VAL A 108 -1.28 -11.11 11.04
C VAL A 108 -2.23 -11.92 11.92
N ALA A 109 -3.54 -11.90 11.66
CA ALA A 109 -4.51 -12.68 12.44
C ALA A 109 -4.23 -14.19 12.40
N THR A 110 -3.71 -14.68 11.27
CA THR A 110 -3.43 -16.11 11.06
C THR A 110 -2.10 -16.52 11.68
N ARG A 111 -1.04 -15.72 11.49
CA ARG A 111 0.34 -16.09 11.89
C ARG A 111 0.76 -15.53 13.24
N HIS A 112 0.14 -14.44 13.68
CA HIS A 112 0.53 -13.63 14.83
C HIS A 112 -0.73 -13.10 15.55
N ALA A 113 -1.68 -13.98 15.86
CA ALA A 113 -3.02 -13.61 16.35
C ALA A 113 -3.04 -12.64 17.54
N LEU A 114 -2.08 -12.77 18.47
CA LEU A 114 -1.95 -11.89 19.64
C LEU A 114 -1.54 -10.46 19.26
N GLU A 115 -0.83 -10.28 18.14
CA GLU A 115 -0.38 -8.97 17.67
C GLU A 115 -1.49 -8.18 16.98
N LEU A 116 -2.56 -8.86 16.53
CA LEU A 116 -3.68 -8.21 15.83
C LEU A 116 -4.35 -7.11 16.66
N GLN A 117 -4.35 -7.24 17.99
CA GLN A 117 -4.92 -6.23 18.90
C GLN A 117 -4.14 -4.90 18.87
N HIS A 118 -2.89 -4.93 18.41
CA HIS A 118 -2.02 -3.76 18.26
C HIS A 118 -2.05 -3.18 16.84
N CYS A 119 -2.84 -3.77 15.95
CA CYS A 119 -2.99 -3.34 14.56
C CYS A 119 -4.22 -2.45 14.36
N TYR A 120 -4.04 -1.36 13.63
CA TYR A 120 -5.08 -0.40 13.25
C TYR A 120 -4.99 -0.11 11.76
N VAL A 121 -6.11 -0.12 11.07
CA VAL A 121 -6.22 0.29 9.68
C VAL A 121 -6.64 1.76 9.63
N ALA A 122 -5.84 2.59 8.96
CA ALA A 122 -6.14 4.00 8.79
C ALA A 122 -6.52 4.27 7.33
N PHE A 123 -7.80 4.61 7.12
CA PHE A 123 -8.26 5.22 5.89
C PHE A 123 -7.97 6.72 5.93
N VAL A 124 -7.35 7.25 4.88
CA VAL A 124 -6.99 8.65 4.73
C VAL A 124 -7.82 9.22 3.58
N SER A 125 -8.67 10.19 3.88
CA SER A 125 -9.51 10.87 2.89
C SER A 125 -10.04 12.18 3.50
N ASN A 126 -10.98 12.82 2.82
CA ASN A 126 -11.74 13.97 3.29
C ASN A 126 -13.05 14.09 2.49
N SER A 127 -13.88 15.09 2.82
CA SER A 127 -15.17 15.32 2.15
C SER A 127 -15.03 15.57 0.64
N TRP A 128 -13.87 16.04 0.20
CA TRP A 128 -13.58 16.35 -1.21
C TRP A 128 -12.95 15.19 -1.97
N ARG A 129 -12.65 14.08 -1.29
CA ARG A 129 -11.85 12.97 -1.84
C ARG A 129 -10.63 13.49 -2.57
N SER A 130 -9.86 14.33 -1.87
CA SER A 130 -8.69 14.97 -2.44
C SER A 130 -7.67 15.23 -1.35
N VAL A 131 -6.89 14.19 -1.03
CA VAL A 131 -5.87 14.22 0.02
C VAL A 131 -4.46 14.08 -0.59
N PRO A 132 -3.57 15.07 -0.39
CA PRO A 132 -2.20 14.98 -0.84
C PRO A 132 -1.36 14.14 0.12
N LEU A 133 -0.66 13.14 -0.42
CA LEU A 133 0.32 12.34 0.30
C LEU A 133 1.67 12.41 -0.42
N TRP A 134 2.72 12.70 0.34
CA TRP A 134 4.10 12.73 -0.14
C TRP A 134 4.80 11.39 0.00
N ARG A 135 5.94 11.24 -0.67
CA ARG A 135 6.74 10.00 -0.65
C ARG A 135 5.94 8.79 -1.13
N GLN A 136 5.11 8.96 -2.15
CA GLN A 136 4.32 7.88 -2.76
C GLN A 136 5.01 7.39 -4.05
N ARG A 137 5.06 6.08 -4.29
CA ARG A 137 5.77 5.49 -5.45
C ARG A 137 5.26 6.00 -6.79
N ALA A 138 3.95 6.30 -6.87
CA ALA A 138 3.31 6.86 -8.06
C ALA A 138 3.65 8.34 -8.32
N GLY A 139 4.22 9.06 -7.34
CA GLY A 139 4.64 10.45 -7.47
C GLY A 139 5.84 10.61 -8.40
N LYS A 140 5.80 11.63 -9.27
CA LYS A 140 6.76 11.83 -10.37
C LYS A 140 7.88 12.82 -10.06
N ASP A 141 7.66 13.71 -9.09
CA ASP A 141 8.60 14.73 -8.65
C ASP A 141 9.50 14.24 -7.51
N GLU A 142 10.47 15.06 -7.08
CA GLU A 142 11.39 14.72 -5.98
C GLU A 142 10.64 14.48 -4.66
N ASP A 143 9.55 15.22 -4.49
CA ASP A 143 8.65 15.13 -3.35
C ASP A 143 7.76 13.89 -3.37
N LYS A 144 7.64 13.26 -4.54
CA LYS A 144 6.81 12.09 -4.79
C LYS A 144 5.37 12.31 -4.31
N LEU A 145 4.81 13.47 -4.64
CA LEU A 145 3.46 13.87 -4.25
C LEU A 145 2.41 13.16 -5.12
N VAL A 146 1.34 12.69 -4.48
CA VAL A 146 0.14 12.18 -5.15
C VAL A 146 -1.10 12.71 -4.44
N LEU A 147 -2.07 13.20 -5.21
CA LEU A 147 -3.42 13.49 -4.72
C LEU A 147 -4.29 12.25 -4.86
N TRP A 148 -4.79 11.75 -3.73
CA TRP A 148 -5.63 10.57 -3.67
C TRP A 148 -7.08 10.94 -3.36
N ASP A 149 -8.01 10.16 -3.89
CA ASP A 149 -9.40 10.14 -3.45
C ASP A 149 -9.52 9.55 -2.04
N TYR A 150 -8.82 8.43 -1.82
CA TYR A 150 -8.53 7.89 -0.51
C TYR A 150 -7.25 7.04 -0.55
N HIS A 151 -6.69 6.78 0.62
CA HIS A 151 -5.58 5.85 0.79
C HIS A 151 -5.75 5.03 2.06
N VAL A 152 -5.11 3.87 2.14
CA VAL A 152 -5.27 2.93 3.26
C VAL A 152 -3.90 2.43 3.69
N VAL A 153 -3.61 2.52 4.99
CA VAL A 153 -2.36 2.02 5.58
C VAL A 153 -2.66 1.17 6.82
N LEU A 154 -1.74 0.26 7.14
CA LEU A 154 -1.75 -0.44 8.43
C LEU A 154 -0.78 0.25 9.40
N ILE A 155 -1.27 0.56 10.60
CA ILE A 155 -0.47 1.03 11.73
C ILE A 155 -0.37 -0.13 12.74
N TYR A 156 0.85 -0.52 13.10
CA TYR A 156 1.12 -1.46 14.18
C TYR A 156 1.74 -0.70 15.35
N ALA A 157 1.07 -0.73 16.50
CA ALA A 157 1.43 0.06 17.68
C ALA A 157 1.30 -0.79 18.96
N PRO A 158 2.25 -1.71 19.21
CA PRO A 158 2.26 -2.53 20.44
C PRO A 158 2.66 -1.72 21.67
N ASP A 159 3.49 -0.70 21.48
CA ASP A 159 4.05 0.14 22.53
C ASP A 159 4.41 1.54 21.96
N GLU A 160 5.46 2.18 22.48
CA GLU A 160 5.97 3.48 22.01
C GLU A 160 6.53 3.45 20.57
N ARG A 161 6.73 2.28 19.98
CA ARG A 161 7.37 2.10 18.66
C ARG A 161 6.35 1.78 17.58
N ALA A 162 5.38 2.68 17.40
CA ALA A 162 4.43 2.55 16.29
C ALA A 162 5.15 2.59 14.93
N VAL A 163 4.75 1.69 14.03
CA VAL A 163 5.23 1.62 12.64
C VAL A 163 4.04 1.55 11.67
N VAL A 164 4.27 2.03 10.45
CA VAL A 164 3.30 2.08 9.36
C VAL A 164 3.76 1.14 8.24
N TYR A 165 2.85 0.30 7.78
CA TYR A 165 2.98 -0.49 6.57
C TYR A 165 2.10 0.17 5.50
N ASP A 166 2.76 0.89 4.61
CA ASP A 166 2.17 1.44 3.38
C ASP A 166 2.90 0.81 2.19
N LEU A 167 2.16 0.04 1.39
CA LEU A 167 2.69 -0.63 0.20
C LEU A 167 2.99 0.33 -0.94
N ASP A 168 2.35 1.51 -0.96
CA ASP A 168 2.53 2.54 -1.97
C ASP A 168 3.62 3.56 -1.57
N SER A 169 4.20 3.44 -0.37
CA SER A 169 5.23 4.37 0.09
C SER A 169 6.57 4.15 -0.61
N ALA A 170 7.26 5.25 -0.87
CA ALA A 170 8.67 5.31 -1.23
C ALA A 170 9.58 5.34 0.02
N LEU A 171 9.01 5.46 1.22
CA LEU A 171 9.75 5.29 2.49
C LEU A 171 10.05 3.81 2.75
N PRO A 172 10.93 3.48 3.71
CA PRO A 172 11.18 2.09 4.11
C PRO A 172 9.89 1.32 4.47
N PHE A 173 9.92 0.00 4.33
CA PHE A 173 8.78 -0.84 4.68
C PHE A 173 9.16 -1.86 5.76
N PRO A 174 8.62 -1.79 6.99
CA PRO A 174 7.77 -0.72 7.52
C PRO A 174 8.53 0.58 7.82
N THR A 175 7.82 1.70 8.02
CA THR A 175 8.39 2.98 8.46
C THR A 175 7.91 3.35 9.86
N HIS A 176 8.79 3.87 10.72
CA HIS A 176 8.38 4.43 12.03
C HIS A 176 7.30 5.51 11.88
N PHE A 177 6.25 5.45 12.70
CA PHE A 177 5.07 6.31 12.58
C PHE A 177 5.41 7.80 12.54
N TRP A 178 6.29 8.27 13.43
CA TRP A 178 6.76 9.67 13.43
C TRP A 178 7.31 10.08 12.06
N LYS A 179 8.22 9.27 11.50
CA LYS A 179 8.85 9.54 10.21
C LYS A 179 7.83 9.52 9.09
N TYR A 180 6.93 8.53 9.09
CA TYR A 180 5.87 8.42 8.10
C TYR A 180 4.95 9.64 8.13
N ALA A 181 4.46 10.03 9.31
CA ALA A 181 3.57 11.17 9.45
C ALA A 181 4.24 12.49 9.03
N MET A 182 5.50 12.70 9.41
CA MET A 182 6.24 13.92 9.05
C MET A 182 6.57 14.01 7.56
N GLU A 183 6.92 12.90 6.91
CA GLU A 183 7.34 12.93 5.51
C GLU A 183 6.21 12.71 4.50
N THR A 184 5.21 11.89 4.85
CA THR A 184 4.09 11.54 3.96
C THR A 184 2.88 12.45 4.17
N PHE A 185 2.50 12.73 5.41
CA PHE A 185 1.38 13.64 5.66
C PHE A 185 1.88 15.09 5.62
N ARG A 186 2.99 15.42 6.29
CA ARG A 186 3.44 16.82 6.52
C ARG A 186 2.38 17.63 7.28
N SER A 187 2.60 18.94 7.52
CA SER A 187 1.58 19.79 8.19
C SER A 187 0.37 20.04 7.28
N ASP A 188 -0.82 20.15 7.86
CA ASP A 188 -2.03 20.64 7.16
C ASP A 188 -2.03 22.19 7.05
N GLU A 189 -1.22 22.90 7.83
CA GLU A 189 -1.18 24.39 7.85
C GLU A 189 -0.79 25.00 6.51
N ALA A 190 0.02 24.28 5.72
CA ALA A 190 0.44 24.71 4.39
C ALA A 190 -0.57 24.35 3.29
N LEU A 191 -1.67 23.66 3.64
CA LEU A 191 -2.69 23.22 2.69
C LEU A 191 -3.96 24.05 2.77
N GLN A 192 -4.63 24.15 1.63
CA GLN A 192 -6.00 24.64 1.60
C GLN A 192 -6.92 23.67 2.39
N PRO A 193 -7.95 24.17 3.09
CA PRO A 193 -8.84 23.35 3.92
C PRO A 193 -9.48 22.16 3.20
N GLU A 194 -9.72 22.28 1.90
CA GLU A 194 -10.29 21.23 1.04
C GLU A 194 -9.34 20.03 0.87
N HIS A 195 -8.05 20.20 1.18
CA HIS A 195 -7.02 19.18 1.14
C HIS A 195 -6.58 18.69 2.53
N HIS A 196 -7.18 19.22 3.60
CA HIS A 196 -6.88 18.76 4.96
C HIS A 196 -7.25 17.29 5.09
N ARG A 197 -6.32 16.49 5.61
CA ARG A 197 -6.51 15.05 5.70
C ARG A 197 -7.28 14.70 6.97
N ARG A 198 -8.20 13.75 6.84
CA ARG A 198 -8.88 13.10 7.95
C ARG A 198 -8.54 11.62 7.94
N PHE A 199 -8.51 11.04 9.14
CA PHE A 199 -8.02 9.68 9.36
C PHE A 199 -9.10 8.87 10.06
N ARG A 200 -9.75 7.96 9.34
CA ARG A 200 -10.60 6.95 9.97
C ARG A 200 -9.74 5.78 10.41
N VAL A 201 -9.58 5.65 11.72
CA VAL A 201 -8.74 4.62 12.36
C VAL A 201 -9.64 3.51 12.91
N VAL A 202 -9.53 2.33 12.32
CA VAL A 202 -10.33 1.14 12.63
C VAL A 202 -9.42 0.06 13.24
N PRO A 203 -9.74 -0.53 14.39
CA PRO A 203 -9.02 -1.70 14.88
C PRO A 203 -9.02 -2.84 13.85
N ALA A 204 -7.89 -3.51 13.63
CA ALA A 204 -7.75 -4.50 12.56
C ALA A 204 -8.72 -5.68 12.71
N ASN A 205 -9.05 -6.09 13.94
CA ASN A 205 -10.06 -7.12 14.20
C ASN A 205 -11.48 -6.70 13.78
N VAL A 206 -11.82 -5.42 13.91
CA VAL A 206 -13.08 -4.86 13.40
C VAL A 206 -13.02 -4.79 11.88
N TYR A 207 -11.91 -4.34 11.31
CA TYR A 207 -11.74 -4.28 9.86
C TYR A 207 -11.92 -5.65 9.19
N LEU A 208 -11.29 -6.70 9.72
CA LEU A 208 -11.45 -8.07 9.19
C LEU A 208 -12.88 -8.59 9.26
N ARG A 209 -13.63 -8.19 10.29
CA ARG A 209 -14.99 -8.68 10.51
C ARG A 209 -16.04 -7.92 9.70
N GLU A 210 -15.84 -6.62 9.52
CA GLU A 210 -16.88 -5.72 9.01
C GLU A 210 -16.65 -5.26 7.57
N PHE A 211 -15.42 -5.26 7.06
CA PHE A 211 -15.12 -4.76 5.72
C PHE A 211 -15.69 -5.67 4.63
N ALA A 212 -16.34 -5.06 3.65
CA ALA A 212 -16.80 -5.68 2.42
C ALA A 212 -16.57 -4.73 1.24
N SER A 213 -16.09 -5.28 0.11
CA SER A 213 -16.17 -4.58 -1.16
C SER A 213 -16.48 -5.53 -2.30
N ASP A 214 -17.44 -5.14 -3.14
CA ASP A 214 -17.76 -5.85 -4.38
C ASP A 214 -16.92 -5.36 -5.58
N ARG A 215 -16.01 -4.40 -5.33
CA ARG A 215 -15.10 -3.76 -6.29
C ARG A 215 -15.81 -2.92 -7.34
N HIS A 216 -17.08 -2.58 -7.16
CA HIS A 216 -17.84 -1.74 -8.11
C HIS A 216 -17.12 -0.42 -8.42
N HIS A 217 -16.50 0.21 -7.42
CA HIS A 217 -15.76 1.46 -7.58
C HIS A 217 -14.58 1.39 -8.57
N MET A 218 -14.12 0.18 -8.91
CA MET A 218 -13.06 -0.07 -9.90
C MET A 218 -13.60 -0.45 -11.28
N LYS A 219 -14.92 -0.33 -11.50
CA LYS A 219 -15.57 -0.52 -12.81
C LYS A 219 -15.93 0.83 -13.41
N ARG A 220 -15.85 0.90 -14.74
CA ARG A 220 -16.43 1.98 -15.55
C ARG A 220 -17.93 1.73 -15.74
N ASP A 221 -18.63 2.75 -16.23
CA ASP A 221 -20.06 2.68 -16.54
C ASP A 221 -20.41 1.57 -17.55
N ASP A 222 -19.48 1.23 -18.45
CA ASP A 222 -19.61 0.15 -19.43
C ASP A 222 -19.34 -1.25 -18.83
N GLY A 223 -19.08 -1.35 -17.53
CA GLY A 223 -18.77 -2.58 -16.82
C GLY A 223 -17.34 -3.08 -16.97
N THR A 224 -16.49 -2.39 -17.75
CA THR A 224 -15.07 -2.74 -17.87
C THR A 224 -14.28 -2.27 -16.65
N TRP A 225 -13.20 -2.98 -16.34
CA TRP A 225 -12.37 -2.68 -15.18
C TRP A 225 -11.45 -1.49 -15.47
N ILE A 226 -11.46 -0.50 -14.58
CA ILE A 226 -10.45 0.57 -14.57
C ILE A 226 -9.07 -0.07 -14.38
N LYS A 227 -8.98 -1.02 -13.45
CA LYS A 227 -7.80 -1.85 -13.17
C LYS A 227 -8.21 -3.29 -12.88
N THR A 228 -7.42 -4.24 -13.36
CA THR A 228 -7.75 -5.66 -13.23
C THR A 228 -7.93 -6.06 -11.77
N PRO A 229 -9.05 -6.71 -11.40
CA PRO A 229 -9.32 -7.06 -10.01
C PRO A 229 -8.37 -8.14 -9.50
N PRO A 230 -8.18 -8.24 -8.17
CA PRO A 230 -7.47 -9.35 -7.56
C PRO A 230 -8.08 -10.69 -7.97
N ASP A 231 -7.25 -11.73 -8.02
CA ASP A 231 -7.62 -13.07 -8.48
C ASP A 231 -8.35 -13.92 -7.43
N TYR A 232 -8.56 -13.39 -6.23
CA TYR A 232 -9.46 -13.95 -5.21
C TYR A 232 -10.84 -13.28 -5.23
N PRO A 233 -11.90 -13.96 -4.73
CA PRO A 233 -13.24 -13.40 -4.66
C PRO A 233 -13.30 -12.07 -3.90
N PRO A 234 -14.26 -11.18 -4.22
CA PRO A 234 -14.45 -9.95 -3.45
C PRO A 234 -14.65 -10.24 -1.97
N ILE A 235 -14.08 -9.39 -1.11
CA ILE A 235 -14.21 -9.53 0.34
C ILE A 235 -15.64 -9.17 0.73
N SER A 236 -16.32 -10.06 1.45
CA SER A 236 -17.69 -9.85 1.89
C SER A 236 -17.91 -10.36 3.31
N THR A 237 -18.97 -9.87 3.94
CA THR A 237 -19.43 -10.35 5.24
C THR A 237 -20.80 -11.03 5.08
N PRO A 238 -21.30 -11.75 6.10
CA PRO A 238 -22.66 -12.30 6.06
C PRO A 238 -23.76 -11.25 5.86
N THR A 239 -23.49 -9.99 6.21
CA THR A 239 -24.46 -8.90 6.22
C THR A 239 -24.23 -7.85 5.14
N SER A 240 -23.06 -7.81 4.50
CA SER A 240 -22.71 -6.81 3.49
C SER A 240 -21.86 -7.38 2.36
N LYS A 241 -22.14 -6.93 1.14
CA LYS A 241 -21.33 -7.19 -0.06
C LYS A 241 -20.43 -6.03 -0.43
N ASP A 242 -20.81 -4.82 -0.07
CA ASP A 242 -20.02 -3.62 -0.27
C ASP A 242 -20.38 -2.60 0.80
N ASN A 243 -19.37 -2.10 1.51
CA ASN A 243 -19.50 -1.00 2.46
C ASN A 243 -18.24 -0.12 2.47
N LEU A 244 -17.42 -0.18 1.42
CA LEU A 244 -16.18 0.57 1.30
C LEU A 244 -16.39 2.07 1.58
N ASP A 245 -17.50 2.63 1.10
CA ASP A 245 -17.83 4.04 1.30
C ASP A 245 -17.92 4.42 2.79
N SER A 246 -18.38 3.51 3.66
CA SER A 246 -18.44 3.72 5.11
C SER A 246 -17.07 3.80 5.78
N PHE A 247 -16.02 3.31 5.11
CA PHE A 247 -14.63 3.42 5.55
C PHE A 247 -13.95 4.67 4.96
N ILE A 248 -14.35 5.10 3.77
CA ILE A 248 -13.80 6.29 3.11
C ILE A 248 -14.44 7.58 3.65
N ASN A 249 -15.74 7.57 3.91
CA ASN A 249 -16.46 8.74 4.38
C ASN A 249 -15.93 9.19 5.75
N MET A 250 -15.68 10.50 5.88
CA MET A 250 -15.13 11.17 7.07
C MET A 250 -16.18 12.00 7.83
N ASP A 251 -17.47 11.74 7.60
CA ASP A 251 -18.58 12.37 8.32
C ASP A 251 -18.64 11.88 9.78
N PRO A 252 -18.69 12.78 10.78
CA PRO A 252 -18.79 12.39 12.18
C PRO A 252 -20.00 11.50 12.47
N GLY A 253 -19.80 10.48 13.31
CA GLY A 253 -20.87 9.55 13.72
C GLY A 253 -21.23 8.47 12.69
N THR A 254 -20.53 8.43 11.55
CA THR A 254 -20.72 7.40 10.51
C THR A 254 -19.62 6.34 10.56
N GLY A 255 -19.89 5.17 9.96
CA GLY A 255 -18.88 4.14 9.68
C GLY A 255 -18.28 3.46 10.92
N PHE A 256 -17.13 2.81 10.72
CA PHE A 256 -16.42 2.06 11.76
C PHE A 256 -15.21 2.82 12.32
N GLY A 257 -14.80 2.49 13.54
CA GLY A 257 -13.63 3.11 14.18
C GLY A 257 -13.89 4.56 14.59
N VAL A 258 -12.81 5.35 14.62
CA VAL A 258 -12.87 6.79 14.99
C VAL A 258 -12.25 7.64 13.89
N ILE A 259 -12.79 8.84 13.68
CA ILE A 259 -12.21 9.83 12.76
C ILE A 259 -11.33 10.78 13.58
N LEU A 260 -10.11 10.99 13.12
CA LEU A 260 -9.11 11.84 13.77
C LEU A 260 -8.63 12.93 12.80
N THR A 261 -8.24 14.07 13.37
CA THR A 261 -7.38 15.05 12.70
C THR A 261 -5.94 14.52 12.63
N LEU A 262 -5.07 15.18 11.85
CA LEU A 262 -3.63 14.83 11.84
C LEU A 262 -3.01 14.94 13.24
N GLU A 263 -3.32 16.01 13.97
CA GLU A 263 -2.86 16.25 15.34
C GLU A 263 -3.29 15.11 16.26
N GLN A 264 -4.57 14.74 16.25
CA GLN A 264 -5.12 13.65 17.07
C GLN A 264 -4.54 12.28 16.69
N LEU A 265 -4.29 12.04 15.39
CA LEU A 265 -3.62 10.82 14.94
C LEU A 265 -2.20 10.76 15.53
N PHE A 266 -1.52 11.89 15.56
CA PHE A 266 -0.18 12.02 16.08
C PHE A 266 -0.12 11.79 17.58
N GLU A 267 -0.98 12.46 18.36
CA GLU A 267 -1.11 12.25 19.80
C GLU A 267 -1.39 10.78 20.15
N ARG A 268 -2.15 10.08 19.29
CA ARG A 268 -2.50 8.68 19.50
C ARG A 268 -1.33 7.72 19.30
N PHE A 269 -0.51 7.94 18.27
CA PHE A 269 0.49 6.96 17.82
C PHE A 269 1.95 7.41 17.98
N HIS A 270 2.18 8.69 18.30
CA HIS A 270 3.48 9.19 18.70
C HIS A 270 3.48 9.48 20.19
N ARG A 271 4.25 8.69 20.94
CA ARG A 271 4.59 8.99 22.34
C ARG A 271 6.05 9.41 22.38
N PRO A 272 6.36 10.68 22.70
CA PRO A 272 7.72 11.06 23.03
C PRO A 272 8.17 10.19 24.19
N HIS A 273 9.42 9.69 24.17
CA HIS A 273 9.99 9.02 25.34
C HIS A 273 9.78 9.94 26.55
N ALA A 274 9.04 9.45 27.55
CA ALA A 274 8.99 10.12 28.84
C ALA A 274 10.43 10.16 29.35
N ASN A 275 11.01 11.36 29.38
CA ASN A 275 12.36 11.55 29.91
C ASN A 275 12.47 10.89 31.28
N ALA A 276 13.54 10.13 31.46
CA ALA A 276 14.01 9.53 32.70
C ALA A 276 14.46 10.58 33.73
N THR A 277 13.62 11.59 34.01
CA THR A 277 13.90 12.70 34.94
C THR A 277 12.76 12.94 35.93
N ALA A 278 12.10 11.88 36.38
CA ALA A 278 11.20 11.92 37.53
C ALA A 278 11.63 10.87 38.56
N ASN A 279 12.79 11.10 39.20
CA ASN A 279 13.15 10.70 40.58
C ASN A 279 14.68 10.73 40.78
N ARG A 280 15.25 11.92 40.91
CA ARG A 280 16.41 12.09 41.80
C ARG A 280 15.98 13.02 42.93
N LYS A 281 15.70 12.43 44.10
CA LYS A 281 15.63 13.19 45.34
C LYS A 281 16.97 13.91 45.51
N PRO A 282 16.99 15.19 45.93
CA PRO A 282 18.25 15.86 46.25
C PRO A 282 18.95 15.09 47.38
N GLN A 283 20.18 14.64 47.14
CA GLN A 283 21.06 14.15 48.21
C GLN A 283 21.46 15.37 49.06
N PRO A 284 21.38 15.30 50.41
CA PRO A 284 21.85 16.38 51.26
C PRO A 284 23.36 16.58 51.11
N GLN A 285 23.79 17.83 50.95
CA GLN A 285 25.20 18.21 50.89
C GLN A 285 25.91 17.87 52.22
N PRO A 286 27.15 17.36 52.18
CA PRO A 286 27.93 17.16 53.38
C PRO A 286 28.40 18.50 53.96
N THR A 287 28.19 18.65 55.26
CA THR A 287 28.66 19.78 56.08
C THR A 287 30.19 19.85 56.08
N PRO A 288 30.81 21.03 55.88
CA PRO A 288 32.26 21.16 55.93
C PRO A 288 32.77 21.09 57.38
N THR A 289 33.77 20.24 57.61
CA THR A 289 34.73 20.30 58.73
C THR A 289 36.03 20.92 58.25
#